data_AF-A0A9D3Q602-F1
#
_entry.id   AF-A0A9D3Q602-F1
#
_cell.length_a   1.000
_cell.length_b   1.000
_cell.length_c   1.000
_cell.angle_alpha   90.00
_cell.angle_beta   90.00
_cell.angle_gamma   90.00
#
_symmetry.space_group_name_H-M   'P 1'
#
loop_
_entity.id
_entity.type
_entity.pdbx_description
1 polymer ?
#
loop_
_entity_poly.entity_id
_entity_poly.type
_entity_poly.pdbx_seq_one_letter_code
_entity_poly.pdbx_strand_id
1 'polypeptide(L)'
;MTRLTQFTITLVCVFLTGAQTDVGKKGRGFIGIKDGQSEGSVNVDSAAAEALESSLTTVFLPIVYIIVFAVGLPTNAMAIWVFLFRTKKKYPSAIYMANLALSDLLFIIWIPLKIAYHFNGNDWIYGEGLCKVLVGFFYANMYCSILFITCLSVQRYWVIAHPLSQQRKNNQVAIGISLAIWVFIWLSTTPLYLYNQTVKVSNLGITTCHDVSAISDIQNPFHDIKYPFFYFIFMGVFVFFIPCVVTVIAYVSLLRTLGDSMSNEGIGKKRRKAMILTVTVLVTFLVCFVPSNIMLIVHYFLLKDGVVNNGYGFYITTLCLASLNSCLDPFLYYYVSEDFRDHVKNTLLCRSSRTVERMRVSFSSMKYSKKASIYTSDTSNTQTSTC
;
A
#
# COMPACT_ATOMS: atom_id res chain seq x y z
N MET A 1 11.61 -1.93 -20.94
CA MET A 1 11.69 -1.44 -19.54
C MET A 1 12.31 -0.03 -19.43
N THR A 2 12.33 0.75 -20.54
CA THR A 2 13.08 2.00 -20.66
C THR A 2 12.20 3.24 -20.76
N ARG A 3 11.01 3.14 -21.39
CA ARG A 3 10.11 4.29 -21.61
C ARG A 3 9.42 4.81 -20.36
N LEU A 4 9.16 3.93 -19.38
CA LEU A 4 8.47 4.33 -18.14
C LEU A 4 9.43 4.99 -17.15
N THR A 5 10.66 4.47 -17.05
CA THR A 5 11.77 5.09 -16.30
C THR A 5 12.19 6.40 -16.94
N GLN A 6 12.19 6.48 -18.28
CA GLN A 6 12.34 7.75 -18.98
C GLN A 6 11.18 8.70 -18.66
N PHE A 7 9.93 8.24 -18.58
CA PHE A 7 8.82 9.13 -18.26
C PHE A 7 8.95 9.71 -16.83
N THR A 8 9.34 8.90 -15.84
CA THR A 8 9.62 9.41 -14.48
C THR A 8 10.86 10.29 -14.42
N ILE A 9 11.93 9.95 -15.15
CA ILE A 9 13.14 10.79 -15.23
C ILE A 9 12.86 12.09 -15.97
N THR A 10 12.07 12.08 -17.04
CA THR A 10 11.67 13.27 -17.80
C THR A 10 10.72 14.12 -16.98
N LEU A 11 9.81 13.54 -16.19
CA LEU A 11 8.99 14.28 -15.24
C LEU A 11 9.88 14.95 -14.18
N VAL A 12 10.81 14.20 -13.57
CA VAL A 12 11.77 14.70 -12.57
C VAL A 12 12.71 15.76 -13.17
N CYS A 13 13.19 15.59 -14.40
CA CYS A 13 14.06 16.54 -15.08
C CYS A 13 13.31 17.81 -15.49
N VAL A 14 12.08 17.71 -16.01
CA VAL A 14 11.24 18.89 -16.31
C VAL A 14 11.00 19.72 -15.04
N PHE A 15 10.85 19.07 -13.89
CA PHE A 15 10.73 19.75 -12.59
C PHE A 15 12.06 20.33 -12.07
N LEU A 16 13.19 19.66 -12.27
CA LEU A 16 14.52 20.20 -11.90
C LEU A 16 14.91 21.41 -12.77
N THR A 17 14.51 21.42 -14.04
CA THR A 17 14.77 22.54 -14.97
C THR A 17 13.82 23.73 -14.78
N GLY A 18 12.73 23.57 -14.01
CA GLY A 18 11.83 24.66 -13.61
C GLY A 18 12.34 25.48 -12.42
N ALA A 19 13.43 25.04 -11.78
CA ALA A 19 14.11 25.76 -10.71
C ALA A 19 15.04 26.84 -11.29
N GLN A 20 14.47 27.85 -11.93
CA GLN A 20 15.20 29.09 -12.22
C GLN A 20 15.32 29.89 -10.93
N THR A 21 16.56 30.03 -10.45
CA THR A 21 16.95 30.84 -9.31
C THR A 21 16.71 32.31 -9.61
N ASP A 22 15.72 32.92 -8.95
CA ASP A 22 15.60 34.37 -8.85
C ASP A 22 15.60 34.74 -7.36
N VAL A 23 16.81 35.00 -6.86
CA VAL A 23 17.06 35.46 -5.48
C VAL A 23 16.55 36.89 -5.39
N GLY A 24 15.30 37.09 -4.96
CA GLY A 24 14.78 38.44 -4.77
C GLY A 24 13.28 38.65 -4.63
N LYS A 25 12.42 37.63 -4.79
CA LYS A 25 10.96 37.79 -4.63
C LYS A 25 10.43 37.04 -3.41
N LYS A 26 9.61 37.76 -2.63
CA LYS A 26 8.87 37.30 -1.45
C LYS A 26 8.30 35.88 -1.65
N GLY A 27 8.49 35.06 -0.61
CA GLY A 27 8.36 33.60 -0.61
C GLY A 27 7.05 33.06 -1.14
N ARG A 28 7.14 31.91 -1.83
CA ARG A 28 6.01 31.18 -2.41
C ARG A 28 5.97 29.74 -1.88
N GLY A 29 5.27 29.47 -0.77
CA GLY A 29 5.50 28.25 0.03
C GLY A 29 4.55 27.77 1.09
N PHE A 30 4.72 26.48 1.40
CA PHE A 30 3.98 25.70 2.41
C PHE A 30 4.57 25.80 3.82
N ILE A 31 5.17 26.94 4.13
CA ILE A 31 5.74 27.22 5.44
C ILE A 31 4.69 28.02 6.20
N GLY A 32 4.19 27.48 7.31
CA GLY A 32 3.44 28.27 8.28
C GLY A 32 4.41 29.14 9.06
N ILE A 33 4.43 30.44 8.79
CA ILE A 33 5.29 31.40 9.51
C ILE A 33 4.51 31.84 10.75
N LYS A 34 5.10 31.68 11.95
CA LYS A 34 4.46 32.11 13.20
C LYS A 34 4.01 33.57 13.11
N ASP A 35 2.74 33.80 13.45
CA ASP A 35 2.21 35.15 13.57
C ASP A 35 2.73 35.79 14.86
N GLY A 36 3.33 36.96 14.75
CA GLY A 36 3.84 37.72 15.90
C GLY A 36 2.74 38.24 16.82
N GLN A 37 1.47 38.15 16.41
CA GLN A 37 0.32 38.72 17.13
C GLN A 37 -0.52 37.68 17.91
N SER A 38 -0.41 36.38 17.60
CA SER A 38 -1.26 35.33 18.19
C SER A 38 -0.46 34.07 18.54
N GLU A 39 -0.32 33.78 19.84
CA GLU A 39 0.45 32.62 20.35
C GLU A 39 0.02 31.30 19.70
N GLY A 40 0.97 30.62 19.05
CA GLY A 40 0.78 29.28 18.50
C GLY A 40 0.05 29.20 17.15
N SER A 41 -0.16 30.33 16.48
CA SER A 41 -0.81 30.40 15.16
C SER A 41 0.18 30.77 14.06
N VAL A 42 -0.08 30.34 12.83
CA VAL A 42 0.79 30.59 11.67
C VAL A 42 0.03 31.20 10.51
N ASN A 43 0.70 32.02 9.72
CA ASN A 43 0.23 32.49 8.42
C ASN A 43 0.87 31.65 7.31
N VAL A 44 0.05 31.23 6.35
CA VAL A 44 0.52 30.53 5.14
C VAL A 44 0.52 31.49 3.95
N ASP A 45 1.38 31.23 2.97
CA ASP A 45 1.41 32.02 1.73
C ASP A 45 0.12 31.86 0.91
N SER A 46 -0.19 32.87 0.10
CA SER A 46 -1.30 32.93 -0.87
C SER A 46 -1.48 31.65 -1.68
N ALA A 47 -0.42 31.09 -2.25
CA ALA A 47 -0.51 29.86 -3.04
C ALA A 47 -0.90 28.62 -2.19
N ALA A 48 -0.45 28.57 -0.93
CA ALA A 48 -0.82 27.50 -0.02
C ALA A 48 -2.27 27.66 0.46
N ALA A 49 -2.71 28.89 0.71
CA ALA A 49 -4.09 29.21 1.05
C ALA A 49 -5.06 28.85 -0.10
N GLU A 50 -4.75 29.25 -1.33
CA GLU A 50 -5.53 28.88 -2.52
C GLU A 50 -5.60 27.37 -2.71
N ALA A 51 -4.50 26.64 -2.48
CA ALA A 51 -4.50 25.19 -2.58
C ALA A 51 -5.34 24.51 -1.49
N LEU A 52 -5.30 25.03 -0.25
CA LEU A 52 -6.14 24.57 0.85
C LEU A 52 -7.63 24.81 0.57
N GLU A 53 -8.03 25.93 -0.01
CA GLU A 53 -9.44 26.20 -0.34
C GLU A 53 -9.89 25.58 -1.67
N SER A 54 -8.96 25.07 -2.48
CA SER A 54 -9.25 24.56 -3.81
C SER A 54 -10.16 23.33 -3.83
N SER A 55 -10.85 23.12 -4.96
CA SER A 55 -11.63 21.88 -5.20
C SER A 55 -10.76 20.62 -5.22
N LEU A 56 -9.42 20.75 -5.33
CA LEU A 56 -8.54 19.61 -5.19
C LEU A 56 -8.70 18.99 -3.80
N THR A 57 -8.52 19.79 -2.75
CA THR A 57 -8.54 19.33 -1.36
C THR A 57 -9.96 19.08 -0.86
N THR A 58 -10.92 19.93 -1.23
CA THR A 58 -12.29 19.90 -0.70
C THR A 58 -13.26 19.01 -1.49
N VAL A 59 -12.91 18.60 -2.72
CA VAL A 59 -13.77 17.75 -3.56
C VAL A 59 -13.05 16.50 -4.04
N PHE A 60 -11.89 16.63 -4.70
CA PHE A 60 -11.22 15.47 -5.29
C PHE A 60 -10.69 14.48 -4.23
N LEU A 61 -9.98 14.96 -3.21
CA LEU A 61 -9.48 14.09 -2.12
C LEU A 61 -10.60 13.33 -1.39
N PRO A 62 -11.68 13.96 -0.90
CA PRO A 62 -12.73 13.23 -0.20
C PRO A 62 -13.42 12.21 -1.12
N ILE A 63 -13.60 12.49 -2.42
CA ILE A 63 -14.12 11.49 -3.37
C ILE A 63 -13.22 10.25 -3.43
N VAL A 64 -11.90 10.43 -3.54
CA VAL A 64 -10.95 9.32 -3.55
C VAL A 64 -11.01 8.55 -2.22
N TYR A 65 -11.05 9.24 -1.09
CA TYR A 65 -11.16 8.59 0.22
C TYR A 65 -12.49 7.86 0.42
N ILE A 66 -13.60 8.37 -0.11
CA ILE A 66 -14.90 7.67 -0.13
C ILE A 66 -14.78 6.36 -0.92
N ILE A 67 -14.13 6.38 -2.09
CA ILE A 67 -13.87 5.16 -2.87
C ILE A 67 -13.02 4.18 -2.06
N VAL A 68 -11.95 4.67 -1.40
CA VAL A 68 -11.09 3.84 -0.56
C VAL A 68 -11.85 3.19 0.58
N PHE A 69 -12.73 3.93 1.25
CA PHE A 69 -13.56 3.41 2.31
C PHE A 69 -14.59 2.39 1.79
N ALA A 70 -15.33 2.76 0.75
CA ALA A 70 -16.42 1.95 0.21
C ALA A 70 -15.93 0.63 -0.41
N VAL A 71 -14.75 0.63 -1.05
CA VAL A 71 -14.16 -0.57 -1.65
C VAL A 71 -13.28 -1.29 -0.64
N GLY A 72 -12.33 -0.59 -0.04
CA GLY A 72 -11.28 -1.17 0.79
C GLY A 72 -11.81 -1.84 2.06
N LEU A 73 -12.78 -1.23 2.75
CA LEU A 73 -13.31 -1.79 4.00
C LEU A 73 -13.95 -3.17 3.80
N PRO A 74 -14.97 -3.35 2.94
CA PRO A 74 -15.61 -4.66 2.79
C PRO A 74 -14.67 -5.71 2.20
N THR A 75 -13.78 -5.35 1.26
CA THR A 75 -12.88 -6.33 0.64
C THR A 75 -11.81 -6.82 1.60
N ASN A 76 -11.19 -5.93 2.38
CA ASN A 76 -10.17 -6.31 3.36
C ASN A 76 -10.79 -7.02 4.57
N ALA A 77 -11.99 -6.63 5.00
CA ALA A 77 -12.73 -7.34 6.04
C ALA A 77 -13.09 -8.78 5.61
N MET A 78 -13.52 -8.97 4.36
CA MET A 78 -13.73 -10.31 3.82
C MET A 78 -12.41 -11.08 3.72
N ALA A 79 -11.31 -10.44 3.31
CA ALA A 79 -10.01 -11.08 3.19
C ALA A 79 -9.50 -11.61 4.53
N ILE A 80 -9.52 -10.77 5.58
CA ILE A 80 -9.09 -11.18 6.91
C ILE A 80 -9.97 -12.32 7.44
N TRP A 81 -11.28 -12.26 7.24
CA TRP A 81 -12.20 -13.33 7.65
C TRP A 81 -11.90 -14.66 6.92
N VAL A 82 -11.67 -14.63 5.61
CA VAL A 82 -11.30 -15.83 4.84
C VAL A 82 -9.96 -16.38 5.35
N PHE A 83 -8.93 -15.54 5.47
CA PHE A 83 -7.61 -15.99 5.86
C PHE A 83 -7.55 -16.51 7.29
N LEU A 84 -8.32 -15.94 8.21
CA LEU A 84 -8.38 -16.40 9.60
C LEU A 84 -9.24 -17.66 9.77
N PHE A 85 -10.47 -17.65 9.24
CA PHE A 85 -11.49 -18.67 9.58
C PHE A 85 -11.78 -19.69 8.48
N ARG A 86 -11.48 -19.40 7.20
CA ARG A 86 -11.82 -20.30 6.08
C ARG A 86 -10.62 -21.03 5.48
N THR A 87 -9.44 -20.44 5.54
CA THR A 87 -8.20 -21.07 5.05
C THR A 87 -7.71 -22.14 6.03
N LYS A 88 -8.05 -23.41 5.74
CA LYS A 88 -7.71 -24.58 6.57
C LYS A 88 -6.20 -24.88 6.63
N LYS A 89 -5.45 -24.55 5.57
CA LYS A 89 -4.00 -24.71 5.52
C LYS A 89 -3.34 -23.34 5.54
N LYS A 90 -2.74 -22.98 6.69
CA LYS A 90 -1.96 -21.75 6.80
C LYS A 90 -0.65 -21.95 6.05
N TYR A 91 -0.50 -21.27 4.92
CA TYR A 91 0.77 -21.16 4.20
C TYR A 91 1.40 -19.79 4.53
N PRO A 92 2.72 -19.62 4.38
CA PRO A 92 3.38 -18.32 4.59
C PRO A 92 2.70 -17.16 3.84
N SER A 93 2.28 -17.39 2.60
CA SER A 93 1.55 -16.38 1.81
C SER A 93 0.23 -15.94 2.45
N ALA A 94 -0.52 -16.86 3.05
CA ALA A 94 -1.77 -16.54 3.73
C ALA A 94 -1.54 -15.68 4.99
N ILE A 95 -0.40 -15.89 5.68
CA ILE A 95 -0.02 -15.08 6.84
C ILE A 95 0.32 -13.66 6.40
N TYR A 96 1.14 -13.48 5.37
CA TYR A 96 1.47 -12.14 4.87
C TYR A 96 0.23 -11.40 4.34
N MET A 97 -0.65 -12.06 3.60
CA MET A 97 -1.90 -11.46 3.11
C MET A 97 -2.86 -11.10 4.26
N ALA A 98 -2.92 -11.90 5.32
CA ALA A 98 -3.73 -11.57 6.49
C ALA A 98 -3.22 -10.32 7.22
N ASN A 99 -1.90 -10.16 7.33
CA ASN A 99 -1.30 -8.97 7.94
C ASN A 99 -1.44 -7.73 7.04
N LEU A 100 -1.35 -7.89 5.72
CA LEU A 100 -1.63 -6.82 4.75
C LEU A 100 -3.08 -6.32 4.88
N ALA A 101 -4.05 -7.25 4.89
CA ALA A 101 -5.45 -6.89 5.09
C ALA A 101 -5.71 -6.27 6.47
N LEU A 102 -4.96 -6.68 7.50
CA LEU A 102 -5.05 -6.08 8.84
C LEU A 102 -4.52 -4.64 8.84
N SER A 103 -3.37 -4.36 8.19
CA SER A 103 -2.86 -2.99 8.11
C SER A 103 -3.80 -2.07 7.33
N ASP A 104 -4.39 -2.58 6.25
CA ASP A 104 -5.40 -1.86 5.47
C ASP A 104 -6.61 -1.48 6.34
N LEU A 105 -7.15 -2.43 7.11
CA LEU A 105 -8.31 -2.18 7.99
C LEU A 105 -8.00 -1.18 9.09
N LEU A 106 -6.82 -1.29 9.72
CA LEU A 106 -6.39 -0.37 10.76
C LEU A 106 -6.22 1.07 10.25
N PHE A 107 -5.94 1.24 8.96
CA PHE A 107 -5.95 2.55 8.30
C PHE A 107 -7.36 3.00 7.89
N ILE A 108 -8.12 2.15 7.19
CA ILE A 108 -9.41 2.51 6.59
C ILE A 108 -10.45 2.91 7.65
N ILE A 109 -10.40 2.35 8.86
CA ILE A 109 -11.34 2.71 9.94
C ILE A 109 -11.29 4.21 10.28
N TRP A 110 -10.16 4.89 10.07
CA TRP A 110 -10.01 6.33 10.36
C TRP A 110 -10.35 7.24 9.17
N ILE A 111 -10.52 6.68 7.96
CA ILE A 111 -10.83 7.44 6.74
C ILE A 111 -12.10 8.30 6.85
N PRO A 112 -13.19 7.89 7.52
CA PRO A 112 -14.36 8.76 7.69
C PRO A 112 -14.03 10.11 8.34
N LEU A 113 -13.13 10.15 9.32
CA LEU A 113 -12.68 11.40 9.93
C LEU A 113 -11.89 12.26 8.94
N LYS A 114 -11.07 11.62 8.08
CA LYS A 114 -10.32 12.30 7.02
C LYS A 114 -11.24 12.91 5.96
N ILE A 115 -12.30 12.18 5.58
CA ILE A 115 -13.31 12.68 4.65
C ILE A 115 -14.02 13.90 5.23
N ALA A 116 -14.46 13.80 6.49
CA ALA A 116 -15.12 14.91 7.19
C ALA A 116 -14.22 16.15 7.30
N TYR A 117 -12.93 15.96 7.58
CA TYR A 117 -11.92 17.03 7.58
C TYR A 117 -11.87 17.79 6.25
N HIS A 118 -11.75 17.07 5.13
CA HIS A 118 -11.69 17.72 3.80
C HIS A 118 -13.00 18.40 3.42
N PHE A 119 -14.16 17.84 3.79
CA PHE A 119 -15.45 18.49 3.57
C PHE A 119 -15.68 19.72 4.46
N ASN A 120 -15.04 19.77 5.63
CA ASN A 120 -15.06 20.94 6.51
C ASN A 120 -14.02 22.00 6.09
N GLY A 121 -13.61 22.04 4.81
CA GLY A 121 -12.64 23.02 4.33
C GLY A 121 -11.22 22.82 4.86
N ASN A 122 -10.83 21.57 5.16
CA ASN A 122 -9.55 21.23 5.80
C ASN A 122 -9.42 21.80 7.22
N ASP A 123 -10.54 21.88 7.95
CA ASP A 123 -10.56 22.24 9.37
C ASP A 123 -10.75 21.00 10.27
N TRP A 124 -9.73 20.72 11.08
CA TRP A 124 -9.63 19.58 11.98
C TRP A 124 -10.10 19.92 13.39
N ILE A 125 -11.32 19.46 13.70
CA ILE A 125 -11.99 19.75 14.98
C ILE A 125 -11.88 18.62 16.02
N TYR A 126 -11.21 17.52 15.70
CA TYR A 126 -11.17 16.31 16.56
C TYR A 126 -9.99 16.28 17.54
N GLY A 127 -9.16 17.34 17.55
CA GLY A 127 -8.02 17.48 18.44
C GLY A 127 -6.74 16.78 17.98
N GLU A 128 -5.61 17.20 18.56
CA GLU A 128 -4.25 16.77 18.20
C GLU A 128 -4.05 15.25 18.30
N GLY A 129 -4.58 14.62 19.37
CA GLY A 129 -4.41 13.18 19.59
C GLY A 129 -4.96 12.33 18.46
N LEU A 130 -6.17 12.64 17.96
CA LEU A 130 -6.77 11.91 16.83
C LEU A 130 -6.07 12.22 15.50
N CYS A 131 -5.55 13.43 15.31
CA CYS A 131 -4.73 13.75 14.14
C CYS A 131 -3.47 12.85 14.10
N LYS A 132 -2.75 12.73 15.21
CA LYS A 132 -1.59 11.84 15.33
C LYS A 132 -1.93 10.38 15.06
N VAL A 133 -3.06 9.89 15.57
CA VAL A 133 -3.54 8.52 15.32
C VAL A 133 -3.78 8.30 13.83
N LEU A 134 -4.52 9.20 13.17
CA LEU A 134 -4.83 9.11 11.74
C LEU A 134 -3.55 9.10 10.89
N VAL A 135 -2.63 10.03 11.17
CA VAL A 135 -1.33 10.16 10.48
C VAL A 135 -0.48 8.91 10.70
N GLY A 136 -0.40 8.44 11.95
CA GLY A 136 0.37 7.26 12.32
C GLY A 136 -0.13 6.00 11.61
N PHE A 137 -1.44 5.74 11.59
CA PHE A 137 -2.01 4.58 10.88
C PHE A 137 -1.89 4.69 9.36
N PHE A 138 -1.97 5.90 8.79
CA PHE A 138 -1.73 6.10 7.35
C PHE A 138 -0.31 5.67 6.96
N TYR A 139 0.72 6.17 7.64
CA TYR A 139 2.10 5.80 7.33
C TYR A 139 2.44 4.37 7.73
N ALA A 140 1.91 3.88 8.86
CA ALA A 140 2.05 2.48 9.25
C ALA A 140 1.50 1.55 8.15
N ASN A 141 0.33 1.86 7.59
CA ASN A 141 -0.23 1.09 6.47
C ASN A 141 0.66 1.14 5.23
N MET A 142 1.12 2.33 4.83
CA MET A 142 1.97 2.48 3.64
C MET A 142 3.22 1.59 3.74
N TYR A 143 3.93 1.65 4.86
CA TYR A 143 5.19 0.91 5.03
C TYR A 143 4.99 -0.57 5.37
N CYS A 144 3.95 -0.94 6.14
CA CYS A 144 3.55 -2.35 6.28
C CYS A 144 3.24 -2.97 4.92
N SER A 145 2.50 -2.24 4.08
CA SER A 145 2.10 -2.73 2.75
C SER A 145 3.31 -3.01 1.87
N ILE A 146 4.25 -2.07 1.81
CA ILE A 146 5.50 -2.25 1.06
C ILE A 146 6.23 -3.52 1.52
N LEU A 147 6.45 -3.67 2.84
CA LEU A 147 7.17 -4.81 3.41
C LEU A 147 6.45 -6.15 3.16
N PHE A 148 5.14 -6.23 3.40
CA PHE A 148 4.37 -7.46 3.18
C PHE A 148 4.25 -7.83 1.70
N ILE A 149 4.12 -6.85 0.79
CA ILE A 149 4.15 -7.09 -0.65
C ILE A 149 5.53 -7.63 -1.07
N THR A 150 6.62 -7.10 -0.52
CA THR A 150 7.97 -7.63 -0.77
C THR A 150 8.12 -9.06 -0.26
N CYS A 151 7.73 -9.35 0.99
CA CYS A 151 7.76 -10.70 1.54
C CYS A 151 6.95 -11.68 0.69
N LEU A 152 5.75 -11.28 0.25
CA LEU A 152 4.90 -12.10 -0.61
C LEU A 152 5.54 -12.34 -1.98
N SER A 153 6.20 -11.34 -2.54
CA SER A 153 6.86 -11.43 -3.85
C SER A 153 8.06 -12.40 -3.80
N VAL A 154 8.89 -12.31 -2.77
CA VAL A 154 10.00 -13.25 -2.52
C VAL A 154 9.49 -14.66 -2.25
N GLN A 155 8.49 -14.81 -1.38
CA GLN A 155 7.88 -16.10 -1.06
C GLN A 155 7.33 -16.80 -2.31
N ARG A 156 6.73 -16.04 -3.24
CA ARG A 156 6.20 -16.56 -4.49
C ARG A 156 7.29 -17.02 -5.43
N TYR A 157 8.34 -16.23 -5.59
CA TYR A 157 9.51 -16.62 -6.38
C TYR A 157 10.08 -17.94 -5.83
N TRP A 158 10.35 -18.01 -4.53
CA TRP A 158 10.93 -19.18 -3.89
C TRP A 158 10.12 -20.47 -4.12
N VAL A 159 8.79 -20.39 -3.94
CA VAL A 159 7.89 -21.55 -4.13
C VAL A 159 7.85 -22.05 -5.57
N ILE A 160 8.04 -21.17 -6.55
CA ILE A 160 7.99 -21.53 -7.97
C ILE A 160 9.35 -22.01 -8.47
N ALA A 161 10.44 -21.39 -8.03
CA ALA A 161 11.81 -21.75 -8.42
C ALA A 161 12.33 -23.01 -7.71
N HIS A 162 11.90 -23.29 -6.47
CA HIS A 162 12.45 -24.38 -5.66
C HIS A 162 11.36 -25.32 -5.09
N PRO A 163 10.65 -26.08 -5.95
CA PRO A 163 9.51 -26.91 -5.53
C PRO A 163 9.87 -28.10 -4.62
N LEU A 164 11.15 -28.47 -4.51
CA LEU A 164 11.64 -29.57 -3.66
C LEU A 164 12.12 -29.10 -2.26
N SER A 165 12.34 -27.79 -2.07
CA SER A 165 12.58 -27.17 -0.75
C SER A 165 11.32 -27.18 0.15
N GLN A 166 10.18 -27.63 -0.40
CA GLN A 166 8.82 -27.56 0.14
C GLN A 166 8.55 -28.39 1.41
N GLN A 167 9.50 -29.22 1.87
CA GLN A 167 9.29 -30.08 3.04
C GLN A 167 9.39 -29.36 4.39
N ARG A 168 10.04 -28.19 4.48
CA ARG A 168 10.04 -27.40 5.71
C ARG A 168 9.04 -26.25 5.61
N LYS A 169 7.76 -26.58 5.80
CA LYS A 169 6.63 -25.64 5.97
C LYS A 169 6.88 -24.72 7.18
N ASN A 170 7.75 -23.73 7.04
CA ASN A 170 8.16 -22.90 8.17
C ASN A 170 7.22 -21.70 8.35
N ASN A 171 5.95 -21.99 8.64
CA ASN A 171 4.97 -20.97 9.00
C ASN A 171 5.46 -20.11 10.18
N GLN A 172 6.29 -20.69 11.05
CA GLN A 172 6.91 -19.99 12.18
C GLN A 172 7.83 -18.86 11.72
N VAL A 173 8.57 -19.03 10.63
CA VAL A 173 9.38 -17.95 10.06
C VAL A 173 8.51 -16.84 9.51
N ALA A 174 7.41 -17.17 8.82
CA ALA A 174 6.48 -16.16 8.31
C ALA A 174 5.79 -15.37 9.44
N ILE A 175 5.42 -16.04 10.53
CA ILE A 175 4.89 -15.41 11.74
C ILE A 175 5.96 -14.51 12.36
N GLY A 176 7.18 -15.02 12.56
CA GLY A 176 8.30 -14.28 13.12
C GLY A 176 8.64 -13.02 12.31
N ILE A 177 8.71 -13.13 10.97
CA ILE A 177 8.90 -11.99 10.07
C ILE A 177 7.74 -10.99 10.20
N SER A 178 6.49 -11.47 10.26
CA SER A 178 5.33 -10.58 10.39
C SER A 178 5.35 -9.82 11.72
N LEU A 179 5.68 -10.50 12.83
CA LEU A 179 5.84 -9.87 14.14
C LEU A 179 6.99 -8.85 14.13
N ALA A 180 8.12 -9.18 13.50
CA ALA A 180 9.25 -8.27 13.36
C ALA A 180 8.88 -7.02 12.55
N ILE A 181 8.12 -7.18 11.46
CA ILE A 181 7.59 -6.05 10.67
C ILE A 181 6.70 -5.18 11.54
N TRP A 182 5.74 -5.76 12.28
CA TRP A 182 4.88 -4.99 13.17
C TRP A 182 5.67 -4.22 14.21
N VAL A 183 6.56 -4.90 14.96
CA VAL A 183 7.39 -4.24 15.98
C VAL A 183 8.21 -3.10 15.36
N PHE A 184 8.84 -3.34 14.21
CA PHE A 184 9.60 -2.33 13.49
C PHE A 184 8.74 -1.12 13.09
N ILE A 185 7.54 -1.34 12.55
CA ILE A 185 6.64 -0.26 12.13
C ILE A 185 6.11 0.53 13.33
N TRP A 186 5.73 -0.14 14.41
CA TRP A 186 5.31 0.51 15.65
C TRP A 186 6.44 1.37 16.24
N LEU A 187 7.66 0.84 16.30
CA LEU A 187 8.81 1.60 16.80
C LEU A 187 9.16 2.77 15.88
N SER A 188 9.25 2.53 14.57
CA SER A 188 9.64 3.55 13.60
C SER A 188 8.60 4.66 13.43
N THR A 189 7.31 4.41 13.67
CA THR A 189 6.26 5.44 13.64
C THR A 189 6.21 6.31 14.91
N THR A 190 6.87 5.92 15.99
CA THR A 190 6.94 6.70 17.25
C THR A 190 7.26 8.20 17.04
N PRO A 191 8.24 8.60 16.20
CA PRO A 191 8.55 10.01 15.97
C PRO A 191 7.35 10.84 15.48
N LEU A 192 6.41 10.25 14.75
CA LEU A 192 5.19 10.94 14.27
C LEU A 192 4.27 11.36 15.43
N TYR A 193 4.38 10.71 16.58
CA TYR A 193 3.61 11.05 17.78
C TYR A 193 4.30 12.07 18.67
N LEU A 194 5.60 12.34 18.46
CA LEU A 194 6.41 13.17 19.34
C LEU A 194 6.34 14.67 19.01
N TYR A 195 5.91 15.05 17.81
CA TYR A 195 5.72 16.45 17.40
C TYR A 195 4.24 16.77 17.17
N ASN A 196 3.90 18.06 17.12
CA ASN A 196 2.53 18.50 16.87
C ASN A 196 2.22 18.43 15.37
N GLN A 197 1.16 17.69 15.03
CA GLN A 197 0.66 17.51 13.67
C GLN A 197 -0.42 18.54 13.33
N THR A 198 -1.11 19.13 14.32
CA THR A 198 -2.09 20.19 14.06
C THR A 198 -1.46 21.57 14.09
N VAL A 199 -1.90 22.40 13.14
CA VAL A 199 -1.42 23.77 12.98
C VAL A 199 -2.61 24.69 12.71
N LYS A 200 -2.76 25.71 13.56
CA LYS A 200 -3.78 26.77 13.41
C LYS A 200 -3.31 27.79 12.39
N VAL A 201 -4.07 27.95 11.31
CA VAL A 201 -3.78 28.85 10.20
C VAL A 201 -4.63 30.11 10.34
N SER A 202 -4.04 31.22 10.82
CA SER A 202 -4.77 32.43 11.20
C SER A 202 -5.49 33.09 10.04
N ASN A 203 -4.83 33.18 8.88
CA ASN A 203 -5.37 33.83 7.69
C ASN A 203 -6.56 33.10 7.05
N LEU A 204 -6.82 31.84 7.44
CA LEU A 204 -7.95 31.04 6.97
C LEU A 204 -8.95 30.70 8.11
N GLY A 205 -8.55 30.90 9.37
CA GLY A 205 -9.37 30.54 10.53
C GLY A 205 -9.57 29.02 10.72
N ILE A 206 -8.70 28.19 10.13
CA ILE A 206 -8.81 26.71 10.17
C ILE A 206 -7.66 26.07 10.95
N THR A 207 -7.89 24.87 11.46
CA THR A 207 -6.84 24.02 12.03
C THR A 207 -6.53 22.88 11.07
N THR A 208 -5.36 22.90 10.44
CA THR A 208 -4.93 21.82 9.54
C THR A 208 -4.34 20.64 10.32
N CYS A 209 -4.47 19.43 9.78
CA CYS A 209 -3.87 18.21 10.35
C CYS A 209 -2.83 17.64 9.39
N HIS A 210 -1.55 17.64 9.77
CA HIS A 210 -0.37 17.16 9.04
C HIS A 210 -0.04 17.91 7.73
N ASP A 211 -1.02 18.57 7.13
CA ASP A 211 -0.90 19.24 5.84
C ASP A 211 0.03 20.48 5.86
N VAL A 212 0.11 21.18 7.00
CA VAL A 212 0.97 22.36 7.19
C VAL A 212 1.97 22.10 8.31
N SER A 213 3.24 22.43 8.08
CA SER A 213 4.27 22.43 9.12
C SER A 213 4.46 23.84 9.68
N ALA A 214 4.35 23.99 11.00
CA ALA A 214 4.63 25.26 11.67
C ALA A 214 6.15 25.44 11.81
N ILE A 215 6.68 26.54 11.26
CA ILE A 215 8.10 26.88 11.35
C ILE A 215 8.23 28.18 12.14
N SER A 216 9.03 28.12 13.20
CA SER A 216 9.28 29.24 14.11
C SER A 216 10.31 30.23 13.58
N ASP A 217 11.32 29.73 12.87
CA ASP A 217 12.39 30.53 12.29
C ASP A 217 12.69 30.07 10.86
N ILE A 218 12.48 30.96 9.88
CA ILE A 218 12.74 30.70 8.45
C ILE A 218 14.25 30.61 8.18
N GLN A 219 15.10 31.21 9.02
CA GLN A 219 16.55 31.10 8.89
C GLN A 219 17.08 29.75 9.42
N ASN A 220 16.35 29.10 10.32
CA ASN A 220 16.67 27.77 10.83
C ASN A 220 15.44 26.84 10.91
N PRO A 221 14.81 26.52 9.76
CA PRO A 221 13.58 25.71 9.73
C PRO A 221 13.83 24.27 10.20
N PHE A 222 15.08 23.82 10.14
CA PHE A 222 15.50 22.46 10.49
C PHE A 222 15.20 22.08 11.94
N HIS A 223 15.21 23.04 12.88
CA HIS A 223 14.95 22.75 14.28
C HIS A 223 13.54 22.16 14.50
N ASP A 224 12.53 22.74 13.85
CA ASP A 224 11.13 22.36 14.04
C ASP A 224 10.74 21.12 13.21
N ILE A 225 11.40 20.90 12.07
CA ILE A 225 11.13 19.74 11.20
C ILE A 225 12.10 18.57 11.42
N LYS A 226 12.97 18.63 12.44
CA LYS A 226 14.03 17.63 12.65
C LYS A 226 13.48 16.20 12.72
N TYR A 227 12.45 15.98 13.53
CA TYR A 227 11.82 14.66 13.70
C TYR A 227 11.21 14.12 12.40
N PRO A 228 10.29 14.84 11.72
CA PRO A 228 9.73 14.34 10.48
C PRO A 228 10.79 14.21 9.37
N PHE A 229 11.76 15.12 9.28
CA PHE A 229 12.85 15.01 8.30
C PHE A 229 13.59 13.67 8.43
N PHE A 230 14.13 13.35 9.61
CA PHE A 230 14.86 12.09 9.77
C PHE A 230 13.96 10.86 9.57
N TYR A 231 12.71 10.93 10.02
CA TYR A 231 11.73 9.87 9.80
C TYR A 231 11.50 9.58 8.31
N PHE A 232 11.11 10.59 7.52
CA PHE A 232 10.75 10.39 6.11
C PHE A 232 11.96 10.05 5.24
N ILE A 233 13.14 10.59 5.55
CA ILE A 233 14.38 10.19 4.85
C ILE A 233 14.73 8.74 5.17
N PHE A 234 14.72 8.34 6.44
CA PHE A 234 15.01 6.97 6.84
C PHE A 234 14.02 5.98 6.20
N MET A 235 12.73 6.25 6.31
CA MET A 235 11.70 5.36 5.77
C MET A 235 11.72 5.32 4.24
N GLY A 236 11.93 6.47 3.58
CA GLY A 236 12.05 6.57 2.12
C GLY A 236 13.25 5.78 1.57
N VAL A 237 14.41 5.87 2.22
CA VAL A 237 15.63 5.19 1.76
C VAL A 237 15.63 3.71 2.14
N PHE A 238 15.35 3.37 3.40
CA PHE A 238 15.54 2.00 3.87
C PHE A 238 14.29 1.13 3.73
N VAL A 239 13.10 1.71 3.86
CA VAL A 239 11.84 0.96 3.91
C VAL A 239 11.08 1.03 2.59
N PHE A 240 11.34 2.03 1.75
CA PHE A 240 10.78 2.09 0.40
C PHE A 240 11.78 1.64 -0.67
N PHE A 241 12.98 2.25 -0.77
CA PHE A 241 13.89 1.96 -1.87
C PHE A 241 14.43 0.51 -1.85
N ILE A 242 14.88 0.01 -0.69
CA ILE A 242 15.38 -1.37 -0.59
C ILE A 242 14.29 -2.40 -0.95
N PRO A 243 13.08 -2.37 -0.35
CA PRO A 243 12.03 -3.33 -0.70
C PRO A 243 11.54 -3.19 -2.15
N CYS A 244 11.57 -1.98 -2.72
CA CYS A 244 11.29 -1.77 -4.15
C CYS A 244 12.28 -2.56 -5.02
N VAL A 245 13.59 -2.43 -4.78
CA VAL A 245 14.64 -3.17 -5.51
C VAL A 245 14.46 -4.68 -5.34
N VAL A 246 14.26 -5.16 -4.11
CA VAL A 246 14.05 -6.59 -3.82
C VAL A 246 12.81 -7.11 -4.56
N THR A 247 11.72 -6.34 -4.57
CA THR A 247 10.47 -6.72 -5.25
C THR A 247 10.68 -6.83 -6.76
N VAL A 248 11.38 -5.88 -7.37
CA VAL A 248 11.72 -5.92 -8.80
C VAL A 248 12.55 -7.16 -9.13
N ILE A 249 13.60 -7.43 -8.35
CA ILE A 249 14.45 -8.62 -8.55
C ILE A 249 13.63 -9.90 -8.42
N ALA A 250 12.81 -10.03 -7.37
CA ALA A 250 11.98 -11.21 -7.15
C ALA A 250 11.01 -11.48 -8.31
N TYR A 251 10.38 -10.44 -8.87
CA TYR A 251 9.48 -10.59 -10.01
C TYR A 251 10.20 -10.87 -11.33
N VAL A 252 11.33 -10.23 -11.59
CA VAL A 252 12.15 -10.53 -12.77
C VAL A 252 12.59 -11.98 -12.75
N SER A 253 13.10 -12.46 -11.62
CA SER A 253 13.50 -13.86 -11.46
C SER A 253 12.31 -14.80 -11.59
N LEU A 254 11.15 -14.47 -11.01
CA LEU A 254 9.91 -15.25 -11.17
C LEU A 254 9.50 -15.37 -12.64
N LEU A 255 9.54 -14.28 -13.40
CA LEU A 255 9.17 -14.29 -14.81
C LEU A 255 10.16 -15.08 -15.67
N ARG A 256 11.46 -15.03 -15.37
CA ARG A 256 12.49 -15.83 -16.04
C ARG A 256 12.29 -17.33 -15.81
N THR A 257 12.12 -17.74 -14.55
CA THR A 257 11.85 -19.15 -14.20
C THR A 257 10.59 -19.69 -14.89
N LEU A 258 9.55 -18.87 -15.03
CA LEU A 258 8.33 -19.24 -15.76
C LEU A 258 8.53 -19.29 -17.29
N GLY A 259 9.47 -18.51 -17.83
CA GLY A 259 9.81 -18.50 -19.25
C GLY A 259 10.60 -19.73 -19.70
N ASP A 260 11.58 -20.14 -18.89
CA ASP A 260 12.47 -21.27 -19.22
C ASP A 260 11.76 -22.63 -19.17
N SER A 261 10.63 -22.72 -18.48
CA SER A 261 9.80 -23.93 -18.34
C SER A 261 8.93 -24.23 -19.58
N MET A 262 9.48 -24.15 -20.79
CA MET A 262 8.77 -23.96 -22.05
C MET A 262 7.94 -25.14 -22.60
N SER A 263 7.76 -26.25 -21.87
CA SER A 263 7.24 -27.52 -22.44
C SER A 263 5.96 -28.11 -21.82
N ASN A 264 5.27 -27.44 -20.88
CA ASN A 264 4.11 -28.03 -20.20
C ASN A 264 2.82 -27.20 -20.34
N GLU A 265 1.75 -27.80 -20.88
CA GLU A 265 0.42 -27.17 -21.10
C GLU A 265 -0.22 -26.54 -19.84
N GLY A 266 0.14 -27.02 -18.64
CA GLY A 266 -0.30 -26.46 -17.36
C GLY A 266 0.34 -25.12 -16.96
N ILE A 267 1.38 -24.66 -17.67
CA ILE A 267 2.18 -23.48 -17.31
C ILE A 267 1.52 -22.18 -17.77
N GLY A 268 0.74 -22.19 -18.87
CA GLY A 268 0.07 -20.99 -19.38
C GLY A 268 -0.82 -20.29 -18.34
N LYS A 269 -1.58 -21.07 -17.55
CA LYS A 269 -2.42 -20.54 -16.47
C LYS A 269 -1.60 -19.99 -15.29
N LYS A 270 -0.48 -20.63 -14.94
CA LYS A 270 0.44 -20.17 -13.88
C LYS A 270 1.14 -18.87 -14.30
N ARG A 271 1.65 -18.83 -15.53
CA ARG A 271 2.27 -17.65 -16.15
C ARG A 271 1.30 -16.47 -16.22
N ARG A 272 0.05 -16.68 -16.67
CA ARG A 272 -0.97 -15.62 -16.70
C ARG A 272 -1.25 -15.06 -15.30
N LYS A 273 -1.41 -15.92 -14.28
CA LYS A 273 -1.56 -15.47 -12.88
C LYS A 273 -0.36 -14.63 -12.44
N ALA A 274 0.86 -15.10 -12.69
CA ALA A 274 2.09 -14.39 -12.33
C ALA A 274 2.19 -13.02 -13.02
N MET A 275 1.89 -12.94 -14.31
CA MET A 275 1.88 -11.66 -15.04
C MET A 275 0.87 -10.67 -14.47
N ILE A 276 -0.36 -11.11 -14.17
CA ILE A 276 -1.38 -10.22 -13.59
C ILE A 276 -0.93 -9.69 -12.22
N LEU A 277 -0.31 -10.54 -11.39
CA LEU A 277 0.25 -10.12 -10.11
C LEU A 277 1.40 -9.14 -10.26
N THR A 278 2.31 -9.38 -11.20
CA THR A 278 3.38 -8.43 -11.51
C THR A 278 2.81 -7.09 -11.94
N VAL A 279 1.80 -7.08 -12.81
CA VAL A 279 1.12 -5.84 -13.23
C VAL A 279 0.45 -5.15 -12.03
N THR A 280 -0.24 -5.91 -11.17
CA THR A 280 -0.91 -5.37 -9.98
C THR A 280 0.09 -4.70 -9.03
N VAL A 281 1.20 -5.38 -8.72
CA VAL A 281 2.25 -4.84 -7.87
C VAL A 281 2.93 -3.64 -8.53
N LEU A 282 3.25 -3.72 -9.83
CA LEU A 282 3.83 -2.60 -10.57
C LEU A 282 2.94 -1.36 -10.50
N VAL A 283 1.63 -1.50 -10.76
CA VAL A 283 0.66 -0.40 -10.67
C VAL A 283 0.62 0.17 -9.25
N THR A 284 0.61 -0.69 -8.23
CA THR A 284 0.63 -0.26 -6.82
C THR A 284 1.89 0.56 -6.50
N PHE A 285 3.07 0.11 -6.92
CA PHE A 285 4.30 0.89 -6.73
C PHE A 285 4.27 2.20 -7.52
N LEU A 286 3.88 2.18 -8.79
CA LEU A 286 3.92 3.36 -9.66
C LEU A 286 2.91 4.44 -9.27
N VAL A 287 1.73 4.05 -8.79
CA VAL A 287 0.64 4.98 -8.47
C VAL A 287 0.67 5.35 -6.99
N CYS A 288 0.87 4.39 -6.09
CA CYS A 288 0.66 4.59 -4.66
C CYS A 288 1.95 4.89 -3.88
N PHE A 289 3.06 4.20 -4.18
CA PHE A 289 4.26 4.27 -3.32
C PHE A 289 5.39 5.14 -3.86
N VAL A 290 5.72 5.05 -5.15
CA VAL A 290 6.82 5.81 -5.76
C VAL A 290 6.54 7.31 -5.72
N PRO A 291 5.36 7.81 -6.15
CA PRO A 291 5.12 9.25 -6.17
C PRO A 291 5.07 9.85 -4.77
N SER A 292 4.45 9.16 -3.81
CA SER A 292 4.32 9.62 -2.42
C SER A 292 5.67 9.67 -1.71
N ASN A 293 6.49 8.62 -1.78
CA ASN A 293 7.80 8.60 -1.12
C ASN A 293 8.79 9.58 -1.75
N ILE A 294 8.79 9.74 -3.08
CA ILE A 294 9.60 10.78 -3.73
C ILE A 294 9.16 12.16 -3.25
N MET A 295 7.85 12.43 -3.24
CA MET A 295 7.34 13.74 -2.81
C MET A 295 7.57 14.02 -1.34
N LEU A 296 7.52 13.02 -0.45
CA LEU A 296 7.91 13.18 0.96
C LEU A 296 9.38 13.59 1.09
N ILE A 297 10.28 12.87 0.42
CA ILE A 297 11.72 13.19 0.44
C ILE A 297 11.95 14.61 -0.09
N VAL A 298 11.40 14.94 -1.26
CA VAL A 298 11.54 16.26 -1.88
C VAL A 298 10.98 17.36 -0.98
N HIS A 299 9.77 17.18 -0.44
CA HIS A 299 9.12 18.15 0.43
C HIS A 299 9.97 18.48 1.66
N TYR A 300 10.49 17.46 2.35
CA TYR A 300 11.28 17.65 3.57
C TYR A 300 12.70 18.17 3.30
N PHE A 301 13.32 17.85 2.16
CA PHE A 301 14.58 18.49 1.75
C PHE A 301 14.39 19.98 1.42
N LEU A 302 13.34 20.33 0.68
CA LEU A 302 13.04 21.72 0.37
C LEU A 302 12.73 22.53 1.63
N LEU A 303 11.95 21.96 2.56
CA LEU A 303 11.68 22.57 3.87
C LEU A 303 12.97 22.78 4.68
N LYS A 304 13.88 21.81 4.69
CA LYS A 304 15.17 21.92 5.39
C LYS A 304 16.01 23.08 4.85
N ASP A 305 16.06 23.25 3.55
CA ASP A 305 16.88 24.27 2.91
C ASP A 305 16.12 25.62 2.81
N GLY A 306 14.91 25.73 3.40
CA GLY A 306 14.07 26.92 3.37
C GLY A 306 13.57 27.28 1.96
N VAL A 307 13.69 26.35 1.01
CA VAL A 307 13.36 26.58 -0.40
C VAL A 307 11.87 26.43 -0.60
N VAL A 308 11.34 27.43 -1.28
CA VAL A 308 9.91 27.60 -1.45
C VAL A 308 9.48 27.11 -2.84
N ASN A 309 8.59 26.12 -2.90
CA ASN A 309 8.16 25.47 -4.15
C ASN A 309 6.63 25.45 -4.26
N ASN A 310 6.08 25.41 -5.48
CA ASN A 310 4.64 25.38 -5.77
C ASN A 310 4.06 23.96 -5.88
N GLY A 311 4.67 22.98 -5.20
CA GLY A 311 4.42 21.55 -5.38
C GLY A 311 3.34 20.91 -4.48
N TYR A 312 2.61 21.67 -3.66
CA TYR A 312 1.73 21.11 -2.62
C TYR A 312 0.54 20.35 -3.16
N GLY A 313 -0.12 20.88 -4.18
CA GLY A 313 -1.22 20.16 -4.84
C GLY A 313 -0.75 18.78 -5.31
N PHE A 314 0.47 18.69 -5.85
CA PHE A 314 1.06 17.42 -6.25
C PHE A 314 1.44 16.54 -5.05
N TYR A 315 2.04 17.08 -3.99
CA TYR A 315 2.37 16.36 -2.75
C TYR A 315 1.13 15.74 -2.09
N ILE A 316 0.08 16.52 -1.88
CA ILE A 316 -1.17 16.04 -1.28
C ILE A 316 -1.87 15.04 -2.20
N THR A 317 -1.85 15.28 -3.51
CA THR A 317 -2.40 14.33 -4.49
C THR A 317 -1.68 12.98 -4.41
N THR A 318 -0.34 12.95 -4.36
CA THR A 318 0.41 11.69 -4.29
C THR A 318 0.19 10.96 -2.97
N LEU A 319 0.06 11.67 -1.85
CA LEU A 319 -0.35 11.07 -0.56
C LEU A 319 -1.79 10.52 -0.62
N CYS A 320 -2.70 11.18 -1.32
CA CYS A 320 -4.04 10.67 -1.55
C CYS A 320 -4.03 9.39 -2.37
N LEU A 321 -3.28 9.37 -3.48
CA LEU A 321 -3.13 8.20 -4.33
C LEU A 321 -2.46 7.03 -3.59
N ALA A 322 -1.62 7.31 -2.58
CA ALA A 322 -1.04 6.27 -1.73
C ALA A 322 -2.11 5.41 -1.03
N SER A 323 -3.24 6.01 -0.63
CA SER A 323 -4.35 5.29 0.03
C SER A 323 -5.10 4.30 -0.87
N LEU A 324 -4.91 4.40 -2.20
CA LEU A 324 -5.50 3.45 -3.14
C LEU A 324 -4.86 2.06 -3.05
N ASN A 325 -3.70 1.91 -2.38
CA ASN A 325 -3.07 0.60 -2.18
C ASN A 325 -4.05 -0.41 -1.57
N SER A 326 -4.80 0.01 -0.56
CA SER A 326 -5.79 -0.85 0.13
C SER A 326 -6.95 -1.29 -0.76
N CYS A 327 -7.18 -0.62 -1.90
CA CYS A 327 -8.14 -1.04 -2.94
C CYS A 327 -7.52 -2.00 -3.96
N LEU A 328 -6.19 -1.96 -4.12
CA LEU A 328 -5.44 -2.80 -5.05
C LEU A 328 -5.08 -4.16 -4.43
N ASP A 329 -4.89 -4.22 -3.12
CA ASP A 329 -4.53 -5.45 -2.40
C ASP A 329 -5.55 -6.61 -2.54
N PRO A 330 -6.88 -6.37 -2.60
CA PRO A 330 -7.86 -7.40 -2.96
C PRO A 330 -7.59 -8.13 -4.28
N PHE A 331 -7.03 -7.45 -5.28
CA PHE A 331 -6.64 -8.10 -6.54
C PHE A 331 -5.49 -9.07 -6.30
N LEU A 332 -4.50 -8.65 -5.50
CA LEU A 332 -3.40 -9.51 -5.09
C LEU A 332 -3.94 -10.73 -4.33
N TYR A 333 -4.84 -10.58 -3.36
CA TYR A 333 -5.48 -11.70 -2.66
C TYR A 333 -6.20 -12.66 -3.62
N TYR A 334 -6.95 -12.14 -4.59
CA TYR A 334 -7.71 -12.92 -5.57
C TYR A 334 -6.83 -13.81 -6.46
N TYR A 335 -5.65 -13.32 -6.85
CA TYR A 335 -4.73 -14.08 -7.69
C TYR A 335 -3.76 -14.96 -6.88
N VAL A 336 -3.57 -14.69 -5.59
CA VAL A 336 -2.79 -15.54 -4.68
C VAL A 336 -3.61 -16.69 -4.10
N SER A 337 -4.75 -16.38 -3.51
CA SER A 337 -5.51 -17.32 -2.71
C SER A 337 -6.70 -17.87 -3.48
N GLU A 338 -6.71 -19.18 -3.67
CA GLU A 338 -7.87 -19.86 -4.26
C GLU A 338 -9.07 -19.80 -3.33
N ASP A 339 -8.85 -19.92 -2.01
CA ASP A 339 -9.90 -19.79 -1.00
C ASP A 339 -10.58 -18.42 -1.08
N PHE A 340 -9.80 -17.32 -1.14
CA PHE A 340 -10.37 -15.97 -1.23
C PHE A 340 -11.13 -15.76 -2.54
N ARG A 341 -10.55 -16.19 -3.67
CA ARG A 341 -11.21 -16.13 -4.98
C ARG A 341 -12.56 -16.83 -4.99
N ASP A 342 -12.66 -18.01 -4.37
CA ASP A 342 -13.90 -18.77 -4.38
C ASP A 342 -14.98 -18.08 -3.52
N HIS A 343 -14.61 -17.47 -2.40
CA HIS A 343 -15.56 -16.69 -1.59
C HIS A 343 -16.01 -15.42 -2.32
N VAL A 344 -15.09 -14.67 -2.94
CA VAL A 344 -15.43 -13.48 -3.76
C VAL A 344 -16.42 -13.86 -4.87
N LYS A 345 -16.18 -14.95 -5.59
CA LYS A 345 -17.09 -15.43 -6.64
C LYS A 345 -18.47 -15.78 -6.09
N ASN A 346 -18.53 -16.44 -4.93
CA ASN A 346 -19.80 -16.83 -4.34
C ASN A 346 -20.60 -15.63 -3.84
N THR A 347 -19.94 -14.63 -3.26
CA THR A 347 -20.55 -13.37 -2.81
C THR A 347 -21.05 -12.54 -4.00
N LEU A 348 -20.22 -12.33 -5.04
CA LEU A 348 -20.59 -11.51 -6.20
C LEU A 348 -21.62 -12.17 -7.11
N LEU A 349 -21.62 -13.49 -7.23
CA LEU A 349 -22.63 -14.23 -8.00
C LEU A 349 -23.93 -14.45 -7.21
N CYS A 350 -24.10 -13.82 -6.04
CA CYS A 350 -25.26 -13.99 -5.14
C CYS A 350 -25.63 -15.46 -4.94
N ARG A 351 -24.64 -16.36 -4.89
CA ARG A 351 -24.91 -17.79 -4.80
C ARG A 351 -25.28 -18.13 -3.37
N SER A 352 -26.52 -18.58 -3.18
CA SER A 352 -27.02 -19.10 -1.90
C SER A 352 -26.02 -20.08 -1.28
N SER A 353 -25.79 -19.97 0.04
CA SER A 353 -24.90 -20.83 0.81
C SER A 353 -25.19 -22.33 0.57
N ARG A 354 -26.45 -22.70 0.34
CA ARG A 354 -26.89 -24.07 0.00
C ARG A 354 -26.35 -24.56 -1.35
N THR A 355 -26.27 -23.68 -2.34
CA THR A 355 -25.75 -23.99 -3.68
C THR A 355 -24.24 -24.19 -3.66
N VAL A 356 -23.53 -23.42 -2.83
CA VAL A 356 -22.08 -23.56 -2.61
C VAL A 356 -21.76 -24.89 -1.92
N GLU A 357 -22.51 -25.27 -0.88
CA GLU A 357 -22.29 -26.53 -0.18
C GLU A 357 -22.60 -27.75 -1.06
N ARG A 358 -23.69 -27.72 -1.84
CA ARG A 358 -23.99 -28.78 -2.83
C ARG A 358 -22.87 -28.94 -3.87
N MET A 359 -22.31 -27.85 -4.38
CA MET A 359 -21.17 -27.93 -5.30
C MET A 359 -19.93 -28.51 -4.63
N ARG A 360 -19.66 -28.15 -3.37
CA ARG A 360 -18.52 -28.69 -2.61
C ARG A 360 -18.63 -30.19 -2.40
N VAL A 361 -19.83 -30.68 -2.08
CA VAL A 361 -20.12 -32.11 -1.96
C VAL A 361 -19.97 -32.81 -3.31
N SER A 362 -20.48 -32.22 -4.40
CA SER A 362 -20.36 -32.77 -5.76
C SER A 362 -18.92 -32.81 -6.28
N PHE A 363 -18.07 -31.84 -5.92
CA PHE A 363 -16.65 -31.86 -6.29
C PHE A 363 -15.85 -32.89 -5.47
N SER A 364 -16.19 -33.07 -4.20
CA SER A 364 -15.59 -34.12 -3.36
C SER A 364 -15.96 -35.52 -3.85
N SER A 365 -17.21 -35.75 -4.25
CA SER A 365 -17.64 -37.04 -4.81
C SER A 365 -16.96 -37.35 -6.15
N MET A 366 -16.81 -36.35 -7.04
CA MET A 366 -16.02 -36.49 -8.28
C MET A 366 -14.54 -36.83 -8.02
N LYS A 367 -13.91 -36.21 -7.01
CA LYS A 367 -12.53 -36.53 -6.64
C LYS A 367 -12.38 -37.95 -6.09
N TYR A 368 -13.37 -38.42 -5.33
CA TYR A 368 -13.39 -39.78 -4.81
C TYR A 368 -13.59 -40.81 -5.93
N SER A 369 -14.51 -40.53 -6.86
CA SER A 369 -14.74 -41.36 -8.05
C SER A 369 -13.51 -41.45 -8.96
N LYS A 370 -12.80 -40.33 -9.20
CA LYS A 370 -11.52 -40.37 -9.92
C LYS A 370 -10.44 -41.16 -9.20
N LYS A 371 -10.41 -41.12 -7.86
CA LYS A 371 -9.45 -41.91 -7.08
C LYS A 371 -9.80 -43.40 -7.12
N ALA A 372 -11.07 -43.77 -7.07
CA ALA A 372 -11.52 -45.16 -7.22
C ALA A 372 -11.23 -45.73 -8.62
N SER A 373 -11.44 -44.94 -9.68
CA SER A 373 -11.14 -45.31 -11.06
C SER A 373 -9.65 -45.60 -11.32
N ILE A 374 -8.73 -44.99 -10.56
CA ILE A 374 -7.29 -45.23 -10.68
C ILE A 374 -6.87 -46.55 -9.99
N TYR A 375 -7.66 -47.08 -9.06
CA TYR A 375 -7.38 -48.35 -8.40
C TYR A 375 -7.96 -49.58 -9.13
N THR A 376 -8.82 -49.38 -10.14
CA THR A 376 -9.52 -50.48 -10.86
C THR A 376 -9.00 -50.76 -12.26
N SER A 377 -7.87 -50.20 -12.69
CA SER A 377 -7.36 -50.34 -14.06
C SER A 377 -6.12 -51.25 -14.23
N ASP A 378 -5.74 -52.06 -13.23
CA ASP A 378 -4.65 -53.04 -13.34
C ASP A 378 -5.07 -54.44 -12.85
N THR A 379 -6.08 -55.06 -13.47
CA THR A 379 -6.23 -56.53 -13.43
C THR A 379 -7.13 -57.04 -14.56
N SER A 380 -6.54 -57.26 -15.73
CA SER A 380 -7.11 -58.13 -16.76
C SER A 380 -5.98 -58.88 -17.45
N ASN A 381 -5.43 -59.87 -16.74
CA ASN A 381 -4.68 -60.96 -17.35
C ASN A 381 -5.68 -62.03 -17.79
N THR A 382 -6.11 -61.95 -19.04
CA THR A 382 -6.84 -63.05 -19.68
C THR A 382 -5.81 -63.90 -20.43
N GLN A 383 -5.40 -65.02 -19.83
CA GLN A 383 -4.65 -66.07 -20.54
C GLN A 383 -5.65 -66.88 -21.37
N THR A 384 -5.56 -66.78 -22.69
CA THR A 384 -6.17 -67.72 -23.63
C THR A 384 -5.29 -68.97 -23.74
N SER A 385 -5.78 -70.08 -23.19
CA SER A 385 -5.25 -71.43 -23.40
C SER A 385 -5.82 -72.01 -24.69
N THR A 386 -4.93 -72.39 -25.61
CA THR A 386 -5.20 -73.27 -26.75
C THR A 386 -5.22 -74.73 -26.31
N CYS A 387 -6.29 -75.45 -26.65
CA CYS A 387 -6.29 -76.87 -26.98
C CYS A 387 -7.15 -77.07 -28.22
#